data_AF-A0A2I4DAW7-F1
#
_entry.id   AF-A0A2I4DAW7-F1
#
_cell.length_a   1.000
_cell.length_b   1.000
_cell.length_c   1.000
_cell.angle_alpha   90.00
_cell.angle_beta   90.00
_cell.angle_gamma   90.00
#
_symmetry.space_group_name_H-M   'P 1'
#
loop_
_entity.id
_entity.type
_entity.pdbx_description
1 polymer ?
#
loop_
_entity_poly.entity_id
_entity_poly.type
_entity_poly.pdbx_seq_one_letter_code
_entity_poly.pdbx_strand_id
1 'polypeptide(L)'
;MLRVTSLLPALLFVLLPVPNRGYFPEERWSPESPFLAPRVVIALVCRNSAHSLPLFLGAVERLDYPKDRIALWVATDHNIDNTTSILRDWLIQVQNYYHYVEWRPEEEPRAFVDEVGPKHWNNLRYEHVMKLRQAALDTAREIWADYLLMVDCGNLLTSRDVLWKLMRENK
;
A
#
# COMPACT_ATOMS: atom_id res chain seq x y z
N MET A 1 -37.60 76.90 -28.92
CA MET A 1 -37.10 75.80 -29.76
C MET A 1 -36.13 74.98 -28.92
N LEU A 2 -36.52 73.76 -28.52
CA LEU A 2 -35.75 72.88 -27.63
C LEU A 2 -34.54 72.29 -28.37
N ARG A 3 -33.34 72.43 -27.79
CA ARG A 3 -32.13 71.72 -28.23
C ARG A 3 -32.20 70.27 -27.73
N VAL A 4 -32.45 69.34 -28.64
CA VAL A 4 -32.28 67.91 -28.39
C VAL A 4 -30.77 67.61 -28.41
N THR A 5 -30.18 67.39 -27.24
CA THR A 5 -28.81 66.92 -27.11
C THR A 5 -28.75 65.45 -27.54
N SER A 6 -27.91 65.18 -28.54
CA SER A 6 -27.69 63.86 -29.10
C SER A 6 -27.08 62.91 -28.06
N LEU A 7 -27.87 61.95 -27.58
CA LEU A 7 -27.45 60.88 -26.67
C LEU A 7 -26.72 59.72 -27.39
N LEU A 8 -26.44 59.86 -28.70
CA LEU A 8 -25.82 58.82 -29.52
C LEU A 8 -24.39 58.38 -29.12
N PRO A 9 -23.50 59.20 -28.52
CA PRO A 9 -22.15 58.72 -28.22
C PRO A 9 -22.11 57.81 -26.98
N ALA A 10 -23.11 57.87 -26.10
CA ALA A 10 -23.16 57.05 -24.89
C ALA A 10 -23.61 55.60 -25.16
N LEU A 11 -24.41 55.37 -26.20
CA LEU A 11 -24.87 54.01 -26.56
C LEU A 11 -23.77 53.17 -27.25
N LEU A 12 -22.75 53.79 -27.84
CA LEU A 12 -21.72 53.06 -28.57
C LEU A 12 -20.72 52.31 -27.66
N PHE A 13 -20.58 52.73 -26.40
CA PHE A 13 -19.72 52.04 -25.43
C PHE A 13 -20.30 50.73 -24.88
N VAL A 14 -21.62 50.51 -25.03
CA VAL A 14 -22.30 49.28 -24.58
C VAL A 14 -22.15 48.14 -25.60
N LEU A 15 -21.73 48.44 -26.84
CA LEU A 15 -21.61 47.49 -27.94
C LEU A 15 -20.18 47.03 -28.21
N LEU A 16 -19.20 47.45 -27.41
CA LEU A 16 -17.85 46.90 -27.51
C LEU A 16 -17.88 45.47 -26.98
N PRO A 17 -17.61 44.44 -27.81
CA PRO A 17 -17.48 43.09 -27.32
C PRO A 17 -16.31 43.08 -26.34
N VAL A 18 -16.61 42.87 -25.06
CA VAL A 18 -15.60 42.49 -24.09
C VAL A 18 -14.85 41.32 -24.71
N PRO A 19 -13.51 41.35 -24.83
CA PRO A 19 -12.79 40.20 -25.32
C PRO A 19 -13.12 39.05 -24.38
N ASN A 20 -14.01 38.16 -24.84
CA ASN A 20 -14.29 36.89 -24.20
C ASN A 20 -12.98 36.12 -24.30
N ARG A 21 -12.10 36.31 -23.32
CA ARG A 21 -11.08 35.32 -22.98
C ARG A 21 -11.88 34.12 -22.50
N GLY A 22 -12.30 33.29 -23.46
CA GLY A 22 -12.84 31.97 -23.17
C GLY A 22 -11.87 31.32 -22.19
N TYR A 23 -12.37 30.97 -21.02
CA TYR A 23 -11.59 30.21 -20.07
C TYR A 23 -11.48 28.79 -20.61
N PHE A 24 -10.33 28.47 -21.19
CA PHE A 24 -10.00 27.12 -21.65
C PHE A 24 -9.26 26.39 -20.53
N PRO A 25 -9.86 25.35 -19.90
CA PRO A 25 -9.19 24.54 -18.88
C PRO A 25 -7.87 23.94 -19.38
N GLU A 26 -7.73 23.73 -20.69
CA GLU A 26 -6.55 23.19 -21.37
C GLU A 26 -5.36 24.16 -21.38
N GLU A 27 -5.59 25.47 -21.21
CA GLU A 27 -4.53 26.47 -21.06
C GLU A 27 -3.90 26.46 -19.65
N ARG A 28 -4.48 25.69 -18.73
CA ARG A 28 -3.93 25.48 -17.39
C ARG A 28 -2.83 24.44 -17.45
N TRP A 29 -1.65 24.86 -17.89
CA TRP A 29 -0.46 24.02 -17.78
C TRP A 29 -0.19 23.71 -16.31
N SER A 30 -0.44 22.46 -15.93
CA SER A 30 -0.03 21.89 -14.66
C SER A 30 1.14 20.96 -14.96
N PRO A 31 2.29 21.11 -14.29
CA PRO A 31 3.38 20.18 -14.49
C PRO A 31 2.90 18.76 -14.16
N GLU A 32 3.39 17.77 -14.91
CA GLU A 32 3.17 16.37 -14.56
C GLU A 32 3.68 16.12 -13.14
N SER A 33 2.95 15.29 -12.38
CA SER A 33 3.38 14.91 -11.05
C SER A 33 4.73 14.20 -11.10
N PRO A 34 5.60 14.37 -10.09
CA PRO A 34 6.85 13.63 -10.04
C PRO A 34 6.59 12.13 -10.05
N PHE A 35 7.51 11.36 -10.64
CA PHE A 35 7.45 9.90 -10.59
C PHE A 35 7.47 9.43 -9.14
N LEU A 36 6.39 8.77 -8.73
CA LEU A 36 6.30 8.12 -7.43
C LEU A 36 6.94 6.73 -7.50
N ALA A 37 7.50 6.27 -6.39
CA ALA A 37 7.93 4.88 -6.25
C ALA A 37 6.72 3.94 -6.52
N PRO A 38 6.89 2.78 -7.16
CA PRO A 38 5.82 1.80 -7.31
C PRO A 38 5.13 1.45 -5.97
N ARG A 39 3.86 1.08 -5.99
CA ARG A 39 3.19 0.55 -4.79
C ARG A 39 3.61 -0.89 -4.59
N VAL A 40 3.99 -1.23 -3.35
CA VAL A 40 4.41 -2.58 -2.99
C VAL A 40 3.54 -3.12 -1.87
N VAL A 41 2.98 -4.30 -2.04
CA VAL A 41 2.45 -5.08 -0.92
C VAL A 41 3.55 -5.98 -0.39
N ILE A 42 3.84 -5.88 0.90
CA ILE A 42 4.68 -6.85 1.62
C ILE A 42 3.73 -7.78 2.38
N ALA A 43 3.63 -9.03 1.91
CA ALA A 43 2.79 -10.05 2.51
C ALA A 43 3.60 -10.92 3.46
N LEU A 44 3.18 -10.92 4.73
CA LEU A 44 3.78 -11.62 5.85
C LEU A 44 2.82 -12.73 6.31
N VAL A 45 3.26 -13.98 6.25
CA VAL A 45 2.55 -15.11 6.88
C VAL A 45 3.45 -15.69 7.96
N CYS A 46 3.06 -15.51 9.22
CA CYS A 46 3.91 -15.85 10.35
C CYS A 46 3.35 -17.04 11.15
N ARG A 47 4.20 -18.07 11.32
CA ARG A 47 3.96 -19.21 12.22
C ARG A 47 5.14 -19.43 13.16
N ASN A 48 4.89 -19.42 14.47
CA ASN A 48 5.82 -19.69 15.56
C ASN A 48 7.20 -19.04 15.35
N SER A 49 7.19 -17.73 15.12
CA SER A 49 8.34 -16.91 14.75
C SER A 49 8.64 -15.82 15.80
N ALA A 50 8.10 -15.93 17.02
CA ALA A 50 8.25 -14.90 18.05
C ALA A 50 9.72 -14.56 18.35
N HIS A 51 10.60 -15.57 18.27
CA HIS A 51 12.04 -15.44 18.51
C HIS A 51 12.79 -14.60 17.46
N SER A 52 12.32 -14.58 16.20
CA SER A 52 12.97 -13.86 15.09
C SER A 52 12.27 -12.54 14.74
N LEU A 53 10.99 -12.41 15.10
CA LEU A 53 10.15 -11.27 14.73
C LEU A 53 10.76 -9.90 15.06
N PRO A 54 11.34 -9.64 16.25
CA PRO A 54 11.91 -8.32 16.55
C PRO A 54 13.00 -7.89 15.54
N LEU A 55 13.85 -8.83 15.12
CA LEU A 55 14.89 -8.56 14.13
C LEU A 55 14.31 -8.41 12.73
N PHE A 56 13.34 -9.25 12.38
CA PHE A 56 12.66 -9.24 11.09
C PHE A 56 11.87 -7.94 10.87
N LEU A 57 11.03 -7.54 11.83
CA LEU A 57 10.22 -6.33 11.76
C LEU A 57 11.11 -5.08 11.71
N GLY A 58 12.19 -5.06 12.50
CA GLY A 58 13.19 -4.01 12.40
C GLY A 58 13.86 -3.94 11.01
N ALA A 59 14.03 -5.07 10.32
CA ALA A 59 14.54 -5.07 8.95
C ALA A 59 13.52 -4.49 7.96
N VAL A 60 12.24 -4.84 8.09
CA VAL A 60 11.15 -4.26 7.29
C VAL A 60 11.06 -2.75 7.48
N GLU A 61 11.15 -2.27 8.73
CA GLU A 61 11.10 -0.83 9.01
C GLU A 61 12.28 -0.03 8.42
N ARG A 62 13.45 -0.67 8.28
CA ARG A 62 14.68 -0.04 7.75
C ARG A 62 14.79 -0.08 6.24
N LEU A 63 13.85 -0.71 5.53
CA LEU A 63 13.83 -0.71 4.07
C LEU A 63 13.93 0.74 3.55
N ASP A 64 14.82 0.94 2.58
CA ASP A 64 15.00 2.25 1.94
C ASP A 64 13.93 2.42 0.85
N TYR A 65 12.69 2.56 1.29
CA TYR A 65 11.51 2.68 0.43
C TYR A 65 10.47 3.58 1.10
N PRO A 66 9.77 4.45 0.36
CA PRO A 66 8.74 5.31 0.95
C PRO A 66 7.64 4.46 1.63
N LYS A 67 7.42 4.66 2.93
CA LYS A 67 6.48 3.84 3.72
C LYS A 67 5.04 4.03 3.24
N ASP A 68 4.69 5.25 2.80
CA ASP A 68 3.43 5.62 2.17
C ASP A 68 3.22 4.99 0.78
N ARG A 69 4.22 4.26 0.27
CA ARG A 69 4.16 3.43 -0.95
C ARG A 69 4.22 1.93 -0.64
N ILE A 70 4.29 1.55 0.64
CA ILE A 70 4.23 0.17 1.09
C ILE A 70 2.86 -0.09 1.74
N ALA A 71 2.22 -1.17 1.31
CA ALA A 71 1.10 -1.79 1.99
C ALA A 71 1.61 -3.03 2.75
N LEU A 72 1.17 -3.20 3.99
CA LEU A 72 1.47 -4.38 4.79
C LEU A 72 0.25 -5.31 4.78
N TRP A 73 0.46 -6.56 4.40
CA TRP A 73 -0.55 -7.60 4.52
C TRP A 73 -0.03 -8.66 5.48
N VAL A 74 -0.63 -8.79 6.65
CA VAL A 74 -0.06 -9.60 7.73
C VAL A 74 -1.08 -10.62 8.21
N ALA A 75 -0.73 -11.89 8.10
CA ALA A 75 -1.52 -13.02 8.59
C ALA A 75 -0.72 -13.91 9.53
N THR A 76 -1.42 -14.58 10.43
CA THR A 76 -0.86 -15.61 11.31
C THR A 76 -1.37 -16.98 10.94
N ASP A 77 -0.53 -18.01 11.07
CA ASP A 77 -0.87 -19.42 10.79
C ASP A 77 -0.69 -20.22 12.09
N HIS A 78 -1.78 -20.45 12.83
CA HIS A 78 -1.84 -21.40 13.96
C HIS A 78 -0.64 -21.30 14.94
N ASN A 79 -0.54 -20.16 15.63
CA ASN A 79 0.55 -19.88 16.56
C ASN A 79 0.31 -20.47 17.95
N ILE A 80 1.35 -21.04 18.54
CA ILE A 80 1.39 -21.47 19.94
C ILE A 80 2.20 -20.48 20.79
N ASP A 81 3.22 -19.85 20.18
CA ASP A 81 4.05 -18.84 20.82
C ASP A 81 3.44 -17.42 20.73
N ASN A 82 4.20 -16.40 21.16
CA ASN A 82 3.73 -15.02 21.23
C ASN A 82 3.74 -14.27 19.87
N THR A 83 3.84 -14.98 18.73
CA THR A 83 3.94 -14.37 17.38
C THR A 83 2.78 -13.41 17.12
N THR A 84 1.55 -13.82 17.40
CA THR A 84 0.34 -13.02 17.12
C THR A 84 0.33 -11.71 17.91
N SER A 85 0.69 -11.74 19.20
CA SER A 85 0.74 -10.53 20.04
C SER A 85 1.81 -9.56 19.59
N ILE A 86 3.03 -10.05 19.27
CA ILE A 86 4.13 -9.20 18.81
C ILE A 86 3.76 -8.48 17.51
N LEU A 87 3.12 -9.17 16.57
CA LEU A 87 2.66 -8.57 15.31
C LEU A 87 1.57 -7.52 15.57
N ARG A 88 0.59 -7.84 16.42
CA ARG A 88 -0.50 -6.91 16.78
C ARG A 88 0.07 -5.62 17.38
N ASP A 89 0.95 -5.73 18.37
CA ASP A 89 1.54 -4.58 19.05
C ASP A 89 2.37 -3.72 18.08
N TRP A 90 3.15 -4.36 17.21
CA TRP A 90 3.91 -3.68 16.18
C TRP A 90 3.02 -2.95 15.17
N LEU A 91 1.99 -3.61 14.64
CA LEU A 91 1.06 -3.02 13.68
C LEU A 91 0.34 -1.80 14.26
N ILE A 92 -0.08 -1.85 15.53
CA ILE A 92 -0.70 -0.70 16.21
C ILE A 92 0.22 0.53 16.17
N GLN A 93 1.53 0.33 16.38
CA GLN A 93 2.52 1.40 16.39
C GLN A 93 2.82 1.97 15.00
N VAL A 94 2.87 1.11 13.97
CA VAL A 94 3.39 1.52 12.66
C VAL A 94 2.32 1.80 11.59
N GLN A 95 1.07 1.38 11.80
CA GLN A 95 0.01 1.42 10.79
C GLN A 95 -0.13 2.78 10.08
N ASN A 96 0.02 3.89 10.79
CA ASN A 96 -0.16 5.24 10.25
C ASN A 96 0.98 5.70 9.32
N TYR A 97 2.10 4.99 9.29
CA TYR A 97 3.20 5.29 8.37
C TYR A 97 3.06 4.59 7.02
N TYR A 98 2.29 3.51 6.96
CA TYR A 98 2.15 2.68 5.76
C TYR A 98 0.91 3.08 4.96
N HIS A 99 0.95 2.85 3.65
CA HIS A 99 -0.15 3.18 2.74
C HIS A 99 -1.46 2.49 3.12
N TYR A 100 -1.34 1.23 3.49
CA TYR A 100 -2.43 0.33 3.79
C TYR A 100 -1.91 -0.77 4.71
N VAL A 101 -2.74 -1.19 5.66
CA VAL A 101 -2.43 -2.31 6.56
C VAL A 101 -3.63 -3.23 6.63
N GLU A 102 -3.42 -4.49 6.32
CA GLU A 102 -4.39 -5.55 6.58
C GLU A 102 -3.85 -6.53 7.61
N TRP A 103 -4.68 -6.81 8.61
CA TRP A 103 -4.38 -7.71 9.72
C TRP A 103 -5.35 -8.88 9.74
N ARG A 104 -4.81 -10.10 9.66
CA ARG A 104 -5.56 -11.36 9.64
C ARG A 104 -5.07 -12.30 10.74
N PRO A 105 -5.49 -12.09 11.99
CA PRO A 105 -5.16 -12.96 13.09
C PRO A 105 -5.93 -14.28 13.00
N GLU A 106 -5.30 -15.34 13.49
CA GLU A 106 -5.90 -16.65 13.73
C GLU A 106 -5.37 -17.13 15.09
N GLU A 107 -6.21 -17.00 16.10
CA GLU A 107 -5.87 -17.39 17.48
C GLU A 107 -6.20 -18.87 17.75
N GLU A 108 -7.26 -19.38 17.12
CA GLU A 108 -7.67 -20.77 17.21
C GLU A 108 -8.11 -21.28 15.83
N PRO A 109 -7.83 -22.56 15.50
CA PRO A 109 -7.10 -23.53 16.32
C PRO A 109 -5.58 -23.25 16.36
N ARG A 110 -4.88 -23.74 17.38
CA ARG A 110 -3.40 -23.56 17.51
C ARG A 110 -2.56 -24.57 16.73
N ALA A 111 -3.18 -25.61 16.18
CA ALA A 111 -2.52 -26.67 15.42
C ALA A 111 -3.51 -27.29 14.44
N PHE A 112 -2.98 -27.94 13.40
CA PHE A 112 -3.78 -28.73 12.49
C PHE A 112 -4.08 -30.13 13.04
N VAL A 113 -5.16 -30.75 12.58
CA VAL A 113 -5.46 -32.16 12.89
C VAL A 113 -4.30 -33.04 12.40
N ASP A 114 -3.93 -34.03 13.22
CA ASP A 114 -2.82 -34.96 12.99
C ASP A 114 -1.44 -34.28 12.80
N GLU A 115 -1.30 -33.05 13.29
CA GLU A 115 -0.02 -32.35 13.26
C GLU A 115 0.96 -32.92 14.30
N VAL A 116 2.10 -33.45 13.84
CA VAL A 116 3.16 -34.00 14.71
C VAL A 116 3.98 -32.88 15.40
N GLY A 117 3.99 -31.68 14.82
CA GLY A 117 4.63 -30.51 15.44
C GLY A 117 4.66 -29.29 14.51
N PRO A 118 5.11 -28.12 15.00
CA PRO A 118 4.95 -26.81 14.32
C PRO A 118 5.57 -26.66 12.92
N LYS A 119 6.48 -27.56 12.55
CA LYS A 119 7.14 -27.58 11.23
C LYS A 119 6.58 -28.66 10.30
N HIS A 120 5.64 -29.46 10.78
CA HIS A 120 4.97 -30.46 9.96
C HIS A 120 4.10 -29.76 8.90
N TRP A 121 4.15 -30.27 7.68
CA TRP A 121 3.40 -29.75 6.54
C TRP A 121 2.41 -30.81 6.09
N ASN A 122 1.23 -30.85 6.71
CA ASN A 122 0.13 -31.70 6.25
C ASN A 122 -0.68 -30.98 5.15
N ASN A 123 -1.53 -31.72 4.45
CA ASN A 123 -2.33 -31.18 3.33
C ASN A 123 -3.22 -30.01 3.77
N LEU A 124 -3.78 -30.07 4.98
CA LEU A 124 -4.61 -29.00 5.53
C LEU A 124 -3.83 -27.69 5.68
N ARG A 125 -2.60 -27.76 6.21
CA ARG A 125 -1.72 -26.60 6.32
C ARG A 125 -1.29 -26.07 4.96
N TYR A 126 -0.94 -26.95 4.02
CA TYR A 126 -0.61 -26.53 2.65
C TYR A 126 -1.76 -25.73 2.03
N GLU A 127 -2.97 -26.26 2.08
CA GLU A 127 -4.17 -25.60 1.56
C GLU A 127 -4.42 -24.26 2.27
N HIS A 128 -4.30 -24.23 3.59
CA HIS A 128 -4.48 -23.02 4.40
C HIS A 128 -3.49 -21.91 3.99
N VAL A 129 -2.18 -22.21 3.93
CA VAL A 129 -1.16 -21.22 3.52
C VAL A 129 -1.35 -20.79 2.07
N MET A 130 -1.78 -21.70 1.18
CA MET A 130 -2.14 -21.34 -0.21
C MET A 130 -3.30 -20.35 -0.26
N LYS A 131 -4.35 -20.55 0.55
CA LYS A 131 -5.47 -19.61 0.66
C LYS A 131 -5.03 -18.24 1.18
N LEU A 132 -4.15 -18.19 2.18
CA LEU A 132 -3.59 -16.93 2.68
C LEU A 132 -2.79 -16.19 1.59
N ARG A 133 -1.92 -16.90 0.86
CA ARG A 133 -1.14 -16.31 -0.24
C ARG A 133 -2.03 -15.82 -1.39
N GLN A 134 -3.10 -16.55 -1.69
CA GLN A 134 -4.09 -16.13 -2.67
C GLN A 134 -4.82 -14.86 -2.23
N ALA A 135 -5.28 -14.80 -0.97
CA ALA A 135 -5.92 -13.61 -0.42
C ALA A 135 -4.99 -12.38 -0.43
N ALA A 136 -3.69 -12.56 -0.15
CA ALA A 136 -2.70 -11.49 -0.26
C ALA A 136 -2.55 -10.97 -1.71
N LEU A 137 -2.56 -11.88 -2.69
CA LEU A 137 -2.52 -11.53 -4.11
C LEU A 137 -3.78 -10.77 -4.55
N ASP A 138 -4.95 -11.24 -4.12
CA ASP A 138 -6.23 -10.60 -4.46
C ASP A 138 -6.30 -9.21 -3.85
N THR A 139 -5.88 -9.05 -2.59
CA THR A 139 -5.77 -7.72 -1.94
C THR A 139 -4.82 -6.80 -2.72
N ALA A 140 -3.65 -7.30 -3.13
CA ALA A 140 -2.70 -6.51 -3.91
C ALA A 140 -3.28 -6.00 -5.23
N ARG A 141 -4.13 -6.80 -5.89
CA ARG A 141 -4.86 -6.40 -7.10
C ARG A 141 -5.94 -5.38 -6.77
N GLU A 142 -6.72 -5.59 -5.72
CA GLU A 142 -7.80 -4.69 -5.29
C GLU A 142 -7.29 -3.28 -4.96
N ILE A 143 -6.11 -3.16 -4.34
CA ILE A 143 -5.50 -1.86 -4.00
C ILE A 143 -4.59 -1.30 -5.09
N TRP A 144 -4.55 -1.93 -6.28
CA TRP A 144 -3.72 -1.51 -7.41
C TRP A 144 -2.24 -1.39 -7.05
N ALA A 145 -1.69 -2.41 -6.39
CA ALA A 145 -0.26 -2.50 -6.14
C ALA A 145 0.50 -2.93 -7.41
N ASP A 146 1.66 -2.33 -7.65
CA ASP A 146 2.52 -2.65 -8.79
C ASP A 146 3.33 -3.93 -8.56
N TYR A 147 3.70 -4.19 -7.29
CA TYR A 147 4.48 -5.36 -6.89
C TYR A 147 3.91 -6.01 -5.62
N LEU A 148 4.06 -7.34 -5.54
CA LEU A 148 3.79 -8.15 -4.36
C LEU A 148 5.06 -8.88 -3.94
N LEU A 149 5.56 -8.59 -2.74
CA LEU A 149 6.63 -9.33 -2.09
C LEU A 149 6.02 -10.25 -1.03
N MET A 150 6.02 -11.56 -1.29
CA MET A 150 5.73 -12.56 -0.26
C MET A 150 7.03 -12.90 0.49
N VAL A 151 7.05 -12.71 1.80
CA VAL A 151 8.23 -12.99 2.62
C VAL A 151 7.84 -13.72 3.90
N ASP A 152 8.56 -14.79 4.22
CA ASP A 152 8.37 -15.55 5.45
C ASP A 152 9.00 -14.79 6.63
N CYS A 153 8.35 -14.82 7.81
CA CYS A 153 8.75 -14.04 9.00
C CYS A 153 10.05 -14.51 9.70
N GLY A 154 10.74 -15.47 9.09
CA GLY A 154 12.10 -15.91 9.46
C GLY A 154 13.19 -15.38 8.53
N ASN A 155 12.84 -14.72 7.42
CA ASN A 155 13.79 -14.31 6.38
C ASN A 155 14.21 -12.84 6.56
N LEU A 156 15.36 -12.61 7.19
CA LEU A 156 15.86 -11.25 7.43
C LEU A 156 16.23 -10.53 6.12
N LEU A 157 15.53 -9.43 5.83
CA LEU A 157 15.83 -8.53 4.72
C LEU A 157 17.06 -7.65 5.05
N THR A 158 18.27 -8.22 4.94
CA THR A 158 19.52 -7.55 5.34
C THR A 158 19.88 -6.35 4.45
N SER A 159 19.52 -6.39 3.17
CA SER A 159 19.71 -5.27 2.23
C SER A 159 18.54 -4.29 2.32
N ARG A 160 18.82 -3.05 2.73
CA ARG A 160 17.80 -1.97 2.80
C ARG A 160 17.19 -1.66 1.43
N ASP A 161 17.95 -1.81 0.36
CA ASP A 161 17.51 -1.51 -1.02
C ASP A 161 16.91 -2.73 -1.74
N VAL A 162 16.55 -3.80 -1.02
CA VAL A 162 16.14 -5.07 -1.65
C VAL A 162 14.97 -4.90 -2.62
N LEU A 163 13.99 -4.05 -2.29
CA LEU A 163 12.84 -3.78 -3.16
C LEU A 163 13.30 -3.17 -4.49
N TRP A 164 14.12 -2.13 -4.44
CA TRP A 164 14.69 -1.51 -5.64
C TRP A 164 15.55 -2.46 -6.46
N LYS A 165 16.30 -3.35 -5.79
CA LYS A 165 17.12 -4.35 -6.48
C LYS A 165 16.25 -5.36 -7.23
N LEU A 166 15.23 -5.93 -6.58
CA LEU A 166 14.32 -6.89 -7.21
C LEU A 166 13.54 -6.28 -8.37
N MET A 167 13.04 -5.06 -8.22
CA MET A 167 12.30 -4.37 -9.30
C MET A 167 13.16 -4.11 -10.54
N ARG A 168 14.45 -3.84 -10.36
CA ARG A 168 15.39 -3.63 -11.48
C ARG A 168 15.68 -4.88 -12.29
N GLU A 169 15.41 -6.07 -11.75
CA GLU A 169 15.55 -7.33 -12.48
C GLU A 169 14.36 -7.60 -13.41
N ASN A 170 13.27 -6.83 -13.29
CA ASN A 170 12.14 -6.88 -14.22
C ASN A 170 12.52 -6.18 -15.54
N LYS A 171 13.25 -6.91 -16.39
CA LYS A 171 13.67 -6.48 -17.73
C LYS A 171 12.76 -7.04 -18.82
#